data_AF-A0A1Q7M4G2-F1
#
_entry.id   AF-A0A1Q7M4G2-F1
#
_cell.length_a   1.000
_cell.length_b   1.000
_cell.length_c   1.000
_cell.angle_alpha   90.00
_cell.angle_beta   90.00
_cell.angle_gamma   90.00
#
_symmetry.space_group_name_H-M   'P 1'
#
loop_
_entity.id
_entity.type
_entity.pdbx_description
1 polymer ?
#
loop_
_entity_poly.entity_id
_entity_poly.type
_entity_poly.pdbx_seq_one_letter_code
_entity_poly.pdbx_strand_id
1 'polypeptide(L)'
;MPDVVRGKRVVVVDDSIVRGTTSRKIVKMIRDAGAREVHLRISAPPTRWPCYYGIDTPVRSELIAASHTEKEIAKYVTADSIGYLSRDGMHEAAKAEPRNFCDACFTGEYLVQLTPPDAGARPVGEHGPREGKPTGAAENLTVLRA
;
A
#
# COMPACT_ATOMS: atom_id res chain seq x y z
N MET A 1 -14.23 -8.49 18.69
CA MET A 1 -12.79 -8.12 18.56
C MET A 1 -12.11 -7.86 19.89
N PRO A 2 -12.70 -7.12 20.86
CA PRO A 2 -12.02 -6.82 22.13
C PRO A 2 -11.55 -8.07 22.89
N ASP A 3 -12.33 -9.14 22.89
CA ASP A 3 -12.01 -10.38 23.62
C ASP A 3 -10.75 -11.08 23.12
N VAL A 4 -10.36 -10.84 21.86
CA VAL A 4 -9.18 -11.46 21.24
C VAL A 4 -7.91 -10.67 21.52
N VAL A 5 -7.99 -9.34 21.61
CA VAL A 5 -6.81 -8.44 21.63
C VAL A 5 -6.60 -7.69 22.94
N ARG A 6 -7.61 -7.58 23.81
CA ARG A 6 -7.53 -6.79 25.04
C ARG A 6 -6.38 -7.24 25.95
N GLY A 7 -5.55 -6.29 26.38
CA GLY A 7 -4.39 -6.49 27.25
C GLY A 7 -3.20 -7.20 26.58
N LYS A 8 -3.32 -7.60 25.31
CA LYS A 8 -2.27 -8.37 24.62
C LYS A 8 -1.34 -7.48 23.81
N ARG A 9 -0.14 -8.01 23.55
CA ARG A 9 0.73 -7.50 22.49
C ARG A 9 0.31 -8.15 21.18
N VAL A 10 0.02 -7.34 20.18
CA VAL A 10 -0.53 -7.78 18.90
C VAL A 10 0.49 -7.51 17.80
N VAL A 11 0.74 -8.52 16.97
CA VAL A 11 1.47 -8.35 15.71
C VAL A 11 0.44 -8.37 14.58
N VAL A 12 0.47 -7.32 13.76
CA VAL A 12 -0.36 -7.19 12.56
C VAL A 12 0.55 -7.39 11.36
N VAL A 13 0.22 -8.38 10.53
CA VAL A 13 0.93 -8.61 9.27
C VAL A 13 0.10 -8.01 8.14
N ASP A 14 0.74 -7.19 7.31
CA ASP A 14 0.13 -6.57 6.13
C ASP A 14 1.05 -6.83 4.92
N ASP A 15 0.49 -6.80 3.72
CA ASP A 15 1.27 -7.11 2.52
C ASP A 15 2.26 -6.00 2.17
N SER A 16 1.83 -4.75 2.32
CA SER A 16 2.49 -3.56 1.83
C SER A 16 2.02 -2.33 2.60
N ILE A 17 2.77 -1.23 2.48
CA ILE A 17 2.33 0.08 2.99
C ILE A 17 2.72 1.16 2.00
N VAL A 18 1.70 1.75 1.35
CA VAL A 18 1.88 2.77 0.30
C VAL A 18 1.77 4.16 0.91
N ARG A 19 0.55 4.58 1.29
CA ARG A 19 0.29 5.87 1.95
C ARG A 19 0.20 5.76 3.48
N GLY A 20 0.08 4.55 4.01
CA GLY A 20 -0.08 4.28 5.45
C GLY A 20 -1.47 4.59 6.05
N THR A 21 -2.39 5.18 5.30
CA THR A 21 -3.71 5.60 5.81
C THR A 21 -4.57 4.41 6.26
N THR A 22 -4.55 3.30 5.51
CA THR A 22 -5.26 2.06 5.88
C THR A 22 -4.64 1.43 7.12
N SER A 23 -3.33 1.21 7.14
CA SER A 23 -2.63 0.63 8.29
C SER A 23 -2.82 1.47 9.55
N ARG A 24 -2.84 2.80 9.46
CA ARG A 24 -3.17 3.71 10.58
C ARG A 24 -4.57 3.45 11.16
N LYS A 25 -5.59 3.27 10.30
CA LYS A 25 -6.95 2.95 10.75
C LYS A 25 -7.02 1.59 11.45
N ILE A 26 -6.31 0.60 10.91
CA ILE A 26 -6.24 -0.76 11.47
C ILE A 26 -5.56 -0.75 12.85
N VAL A 27 -4.38 -0.15 12.96
CA VAL A 27 -3.66 -0.05 14.24
C VAL A 27 -4.50 0.69 15.29
N LYS A 28 -5.13 1.80 14.89
CA LYS A 28 -6.03 2.54 15.78
C LYS A 28 -7.19 1.67 16.28
N MET A 29 -7.86 0.94 15.39
CA MET A 29 -8.95 0.03 15.77
C MET A 29 -8.50 -1.04 16.78
N ILE A 30 -7.30 -1.60 16.59
CA ILE A 30 -6.74 -2.62 17.50
C ILE A 30 -6.39 -2.02 18.86
N ARG A 31 -5.82 -0.81 18.89
CA ARG A 31 -5.56 -0.08 20.14
C ARG A 31 -6.86 0.26 20.87
N ASP A 32 -7.85 0.79 20.15
CA ASP A 32 -9.16 1.15 20.70
C ASP A 32 -9.88 -0.11 21.27
N ALA A 33 -9.60 -1.30 20.73
CA ALA A 33 -10.07 -2.58 21.26
C ALA A 33 -9.32 -3.05 22.54
N GLY A 34 -8.31 -2.31 22.99
CA GLY A 34 -7.61 -2.51 24.26
C GLY A 34 -6.29 -3.27 24.18
N ALA A 35 -5.67 -3.36 23.00
CA ALA A 35 -4.32 -3.95 22.88
C ALA A 35 -3.28 -3.15 23.69
N ARG A 36 -2.36 -3.87 24.36
CA ARG A 36 -1.26 -3.28 25.13
C ARG A 36 -0.19 -2.68 24.21
N GLU A 37 0.18 -3.45 23.19
CA GLU A 37 1.15 -3.05 22.17
C GLU A 37 0.64 -3.53 20.80
N VAL A 38 0.96 -2.80 19.74
CA VAL A 38 0.63 -3.13 18.35
C VAL A 38 1.90 -2.95 17.50
N HIS A 39 2.38 -4.04 16.92
CA HIS A 39 3.56 -4.07 16.05
C HIS A 39 3.16 -4.44 14.62
N LEU A 40 3.50 -3.61 13.65
CA LEU A 40 3.28 -3.91 12.23
C LEU A 40 4.45 -4.68 11.64
N ARG A 41 4.16 -5.70 10.82
CA ARG A 41 5.14 -6.43 10.02
C ARG A 41 4.66 -6.45 8.58
N ILE A 42 5.41 -5.81 7.70
CA ILE A 42 5.06 -5.68 6.29
C ILE A 42 5.80 -6.76 5.52
N SER A 43 5.08 -7.61 4.78
CA SER A 43 5.66 -8.73 4.04
C SER A 43 6.26 -8.33 2.69
N ALA A 44 6.64 -7.06 2.55
CA ALA A 44 7.34 -6.50 1.41
C ALA A 44 8.42 -5.50 1.89
N PRO A 45 9.45 -5.23 1.07
CA PRO A 45 10.35 -4.11 1.31
C PRO A 45 9.59 -2.77 1.27
N PRO A 46 10.19 -1.69 1.81
CA PRO A 46 9.54 -0.39 1.78
C PRO A 46 9.33 0.10 0.33
N THR A 47 8.09 0.39 -0.06
CA THR A 47 7.76 0.96 -1.38
C THR A 47 8.17 2.43 -1.43
N ARG A 48 9.33 2.72 -2.03
CA ARG A 48 9.95 4.06 -2.07
C ARG A 48 9.80 4.76 -3.41
N TRP A 49 9.37 4.03 -4.44
CA TRP A 49 9.26 4.51 -5.80
C TRP A 49 7.94 4.06 -6.45
N PRO A 50 7.35 4.89 -7.33
CA PRO A 50 6.16 4.51 -8.07
C PRO A 50 6.47 3.41 -9.09
N CYS A 51 5.49 2.59 -9.44
CA CYS A 51 5.59 1.67 -10.56
C CYS A 51 5.29 2.41 -11.86
N TYR A 52 6.09 2.12 -12.90
CA TYR A 52 5.84 2.58 -14.27
C TYR A 52 5.49 1.44 -15.23
N TYR A 53 5.33 0.22 -14.71
CA TYR A 53 5.08 -1.00 -15.49
C TYR A 53 3.66 -1.55 -15.29
N GLY A 54 2.71 -0.68 -14.93
CA GLY A 54 1.28 -0.99 -14.92
C GLY A 54 0.66 -1.28 -13.56
N ILE A 55 1.41 -1.23 -12.46
CA ILE A 55 0.82 -1.21 -11.11
C ILE A 55 0.42 0.23 -10.76
N ASP A 56 -0.83 0.42 -10.34
CA ASP A 56 -1.34 1.72 -9.89
C ASP A 56 -0.73 2.10 -8.53
N THR A 57 0.33 2.90 -8.57
CA THR A 57 0.97 3.47 -7.39
C THR A 57 0.89 4.99 -7.43
N PRO A 58 0.76 5.66 -6.27
CA PRO A 58 0.76 7.11 -6.24
C PRO A 58 2.14 7.69 -6.56
N VAL A 59 2.17 9.01 -6.78
CA VAL A 59 3.44 9.71 -7.02
C VAL A 59 4.37 9.59 -5.82
N ARG A 60 5.68 9.72 -6.07
CA ARG A 60 6.72 9.44 -5.06
C ARG A 60 6.55 10.23 -3.76
N SER A 61 6.11 11.49 -3.84
CA SER A 61 5.87 12.34 -2.66
C SER A 61 4.75 11.84 -1.76
N GLU A 62 3.85 10.99 -2.26
CA GLU A 62 2.74 10.41 -1.53
C GLU A 62 3.06 9.02 -0.95
N LEU A 63 4.21 8.44 -1.30
CA LEU A 63 4.70 7.18 -0.73
C LEU A 63 5.32 7.45 0.63
N ILE A 64 4.77 6.85 1.69
CA ILE A 64 5.22 7.14 3.05
C ILE A 64 6.68 6.73 3.27
N ALA A 65 7.10 5.60 2.70
CA ALA A 65 8.47 5.09 2.81
C ALA A 65 9.48 5.84 1.93
N ALA A 66 9.03 6.70 1.00
CA ALA A 66 9.93 7.55 0.22
C ALA A 66 10.49 8.72 1.04
N SER A 67 9.77 9.17 2.07
CA SER A 67 10.10 10.36 2.85
C SER A 67 10.27 10.12 4.36
N HIS A 68 9.81 8.99 4.89
CA HIS A 68 9.87 8.70 6.33
C HIS A 68 10.76 7.49 6.62
N THR A 69 11.46 7.56 7.76
CA THR A 69 12.13 6.42 8.39
C THR A 69 11.11 5.46 9.02
N GLU A 70 11.51 4.22 9.30
CA GLU A 70 10.63 3.23 9.96
C GLU A 70 10.04 3.74 11.28
N LYS A 71 10.85 4.47 12.07
CA LYS A 71 10.40 5.08 13.33
C LYS A 71 9.31 6.14 13.11
N GLU A 72 9.47 6.96 12.09
CA GLU A 72 8.49 7.99 11.73
C GLU A 72 7.21 7.36 11.16
N ILE A 73 7.35 6.28 10.37
CA ILE A 73 6.22 5.50 9.87
C ILE A 73 5.45 4.86 11.03
N ALA A 74 6.14 4.22 11.98
CA ALA A 74 5.53 3.64 13.17
C ALA A 74 4.73 4.70 13.95
N LYS A 75 5.31 5.90 14.12
CA LYS A 75 4.61 7.04 14.74
C LYS A 75 3.39 7.46 13.93
N TYR A 76 3.50 7.59 12.61
CA TYR A 76 2.40 7.99 11.72
C TYR A 76 1.21 7.02 11.81
N VAL A 77 1.48 5.72 11.73
CA VAL A 77 0.45 4.66 11.83
C VAL A 77 0.05 4.36 13.27
N THR A 78 0.66 5.01 14.26
CA THR A 78 0.43 4.84 15.69
C THR A 78 0.80 3.46 16.25
N ALA A 79 1.71 2.74 15.60
CA ALA A 79 2.22 1.44 16.06
C ALA A 79 3.41 1.62 17.03
N ASP A 80 3.65 0.64 17.89
CA ASP A 80 4.83 0.60 18.78
C ASP A 80 6.11 0.30 17.99
N SER A 81 6.00 -0.51 16.94
CA SER A 81 7.07 -0.73 15.98
C SER A 81 6.51 -1.10 14.62
N ILE A 82 7.27 -0.82 13.57
CA ILE A 82 7.10 -1.41 12.25
C ILE A 82 8.37 -2.20 11.90
N GLY A 83 8.23 -3.21 11.04
CA GLY A 83 9.36 -3.90 10.44
C GLY A 83 8.97 -4.34 9.03
N TYR A 84 9.92 -4.26 8.10
CA TYR A 84 9.73 -4.65 6.70
C TYR A 84 10.48 -5.94 6.41
N LEU A 85 9.97 -6.72 5.46
CA LEU A 85 10.75 -7.77 4.84
C LEU A 85 11.95 -7.15 4.11
N SER A 86 13.14 -7.71 4.28
CA SER A 86 14.32 -7.25 3.55
C SER A 86 14.16 -7.54 2.06
N ARG A 87 14.78 -6.74 1.20
CA ARG A 87 14.76 -6.98 -0.26
C ARG A 87 15.32 -8.35 -0.60
N ASP A 88 16.45 -8.71 0.00
CA ASP A 88 17.10 -10.00 -0.26
C ASP A 88 16.24 -11.15 0.29
N GLY A 89 15.63 -10.99 1.48
CA GLY A 89 14.71 -12.00 2.03
C GLY A 89 13.44 -12.16 1.19
N MET A 90 12.94 -11.11 0.54
CA MET A 90 11.85 -11.19 -0.43
C MET A 90 12.27 -12.00 -1.67
N HIS A 91 13.45 -11.73 -2.22
CA HIS A 91 13.98 -12.48 -3.38
C HIS A 91 14.19 -13.96 -3.05
N GLU A 92 14.76 -14.26 -1.87
CA GLU A 92 14.90 -15.63 -1.38
C GLU A 92 13.54 -16.34 -1.25
N ALA A 93 12.55 -15.68 -0.64
CA ALA A 93 11.21 -16.24 -0.45
C ALA A 93 10.48 -16.51 -1.77
N ALA A 94 10.67 -15.63 -2.76
CA ALA A 94 10.11 -15.78 -4.10
C ALA A 94 10.83 -16.86 -4.94
N LYS A 95 11.94 -17.43 -4.44
CA LYS A 95 12.88 -18.26 -5.22
C LYS A 95 13.31 -17.56 -6.50
N ALA A 96 13.50 -16.24 -6.39
CA ALA A 96 13.90 -15.39 -7.49
C ALA A 96 15.40 -15.58 -7.76
N GLU A 97 15.76 -15.86 -9.01
CA GLU A 97 17.13 -15.61 -9.43
C GLU A 97 17.35 -14.09 -9.58
N PRO A 98 18.52 -13.56 -9.18
CA PRO A 98 18.83 -12.15 -9.38
C PRO A 98 18.65 -11.77 -10.85
N ARG A 99 17.76 -10.80 -11.12
CA ARG A 99 17.32 -10.27 -12.44
C ARG A 99 16.04 -10.85 -13.07
N ASN A 100 15.40 -11.87 -12.49
CA ASN A 100 14.14 -12.41 -13.04
C ASN A 100 12.88 -11.68 -12.53
N PHE A 101 13.02 -10.81 -11.53
CA PHE A 101 11.93 -10.04 -10.96
C PHE A 101 12.26 -8.55 -10.99
N CYS A 102 11.24 -7.75 -11.31
CA CYS A 102 11.32 -6.30 -11.14
C CYS A 102 11.12 -5.96 -9.66
N ASP A 103 12.08 -5.22 -9.08
CA ASP A 103 12.02 -4.69 -7.71
C ASP A 103 12.16 -3.16 -7.66
N ALA A 104 11.94 -2.50 -8.81
CA ALA A 104 12.12 -1.06 -9.00
C ALA A 104 11.30 -0.20 -8.04
N CYS A 105 10.14 -0.69 -7.57
CA CYS A 105 9.32 0.01 -6.57
C CYS A 105 10.05 0.18 -5.21
N PHE A 106 11.05 -0.66 -4.95
CA PHE A 106 11.87 -0.64 -3.73
C PHE A 106 13.23 0.02 -3.97
N THR A 107 13.85 -0.22 -5.12
CA THR A 107 15.22 0.22 -5.45
C THR A 107 15.26 1.55 -6.21
N GLY A 108 14.29 1.80 -7.08
CA GLY A 108 14.32 2.87 -8.09
C GLY A 108 15.12 2.51 -9.34
N GLU A 109 15.60 1.26 -9.44
CA GLU A 109 16.35 0.75 -10.59
C GLU A 109 15.38 0.15 -11.62
N TYR A 110 14.97 0.97 -12.59
CA TYR A 110 14.07 0.54 -13.66
C TYR A 110 14.85 -0.10 -14.80
N LEU A 111 14.44 -1.30 -15.21
CA LEU A 111 15.07 -2.09 -16.27
C LEU A 111 14.98 -1.42 -17.66
N VAL A 112 13.93 -0.64 -17.86
CA VAL A 112 13.69 0.15 -19.07
C VAL A 112 13.88 1.62 -18.73
N GLN A 113 14.63 2.34 -19.57
CA GLN A 113 14.76 3.79 -19.44
C GLN A 113 13.38 4.45 -19.50
N LEU A 114 13.10 5.25 -18.49
CA LEU A 114 11.88 6.03 -18.45
C LEU A 114 12.09 7.25 -19.34
N THR A 115 11.34 7.33 -20.43
CA THR A 115 11.24 8.57 -21.19
C THR A 115 10.50 9.59 -20.33
N PRO A 116 11.01 10.82 -20.16
CA PRO A 116 10.23 11.89 -19.56
C PRO A 116 8.88 12.00 -20.28
N PRO A 117 7.77 12.23 -19.58
CA PRO A 117 6.51 12.48 -20.25
C PRO A 117 6.68 13.65 -21.22
N ASP A 118 6.12 13.51 -22.42
CA ASP A 118 6.00 14.61 -23.37
C ASP A 118 5.36 15.81 -22.64
N ALA A 119 5.70 17.05 -23.00
CA ALA A 119 5.25 18.25 -22.27
C ALA A 119 3.71 18.42 -22.16
N GLY A 120 2.91 17.56 -22.80
CA GLY A 120 1.45 17.46 -22.67
C GLY A 120 0.92 16.12 -22.13
N ALA A 121 1.77 15.18 -21.74
CA ALA A 121 1.36 13.90 -21.17
C ALA A 121 1.01 14.07 -19.68
N ARG A 122 -0.20 13.67 -19.31
CA ARG A 122 -0.62 13.65 -17.90
C ARG A 122 0.29 12.69 -17.11
N PRO A 123 0.78 13.09 -15.93
CA PRO A 123 1.62 12.22 -15.12
C PRO A 123 0.85 10.95 -14.75
N VAL A 124 1.50 9.80 -14.96
CA VAL A 124 0.96 8.49 -14.58
C VAL A 124 0.76 8.50 -13.07
N GLY A 125 -0.49 8.48 -12.61
CA GLY A 125 -0.88 8.50 -11.19
C GLY A 125 -1.78 9.67 -10.77
N GLU A 126 -1.97 10.71 -11.60
CA GLU A 126 -2.98 11.75 -11.33
C GLU A 126 -4.36 11.31 -11.81
N HIS A 127 -5.16 10.78 -10.89
CA HIS A 127 -6.61 10.63 -11.09
C HIS A 127 -7.29 11.92 -10.65
N GLY A 128 -7.74 12.73 -11.62
CA GLY A 128 -8.62 13.88 -11.36
C GLY A 128 -9.93 13.45 -10.66
N PRO A 129 -10.73 14.40 -10.15
CA PRO A 129 -12.02 14.11 -9.55
C PRO A 129 -12.85 13.26 -10.52
N ARG A 130 -13.37 12.11 -10.06
CA ARG A 130 -14.29 11.31 -10.87
C ARG A 130 -15.54 12.16 -11.12
N GLU A 131 -15.67 12.72 -12.31
CA GLU A 131 -16.90 13.38 -12.74
C GLU A 131 -18.07 12.40 -12.61
N GLY A 132 -19.19 12.94 -12.10
CA GLY A 132 -20.33 12.19 -11.62
C GLY A 132 -20.89 11.22 -12.67
N LYS A 133 -21.23 10.03 -12.19
CA LYS A 133 -22.02 9.05 -12.93
C LYS A 133 -23.37 9.71 -13.32
N PRO A 134 -23.81 9.66 -14.59
CA PRO A 134 -25.11 10.20 -14.96
C PRO A 134 -26.20 9.40 -14.26
N THR A 135 -27.04 10.10 -13.51
CA THR A 135 -28.27 9.61 -12.90
C THR A 135 -29.29 9.39 -14.02
N GLY A 136 -29.44 8.14 -14.45
CA GLY A 136 -30.59 7.69 -15.25
C GLY A 136 -31.51 6.87 -14.36
N ALA A 137 -32.70 7.40 -14.08
CA ALA A 137 -33.78 6.69 -13.40
C ALA A 137 -34.77 6.14 -14.43
N ALA A 138 -35.40 5.00 -14.08
CA ALA A 138 -36.58 4.36 -14.68
C ALA A 138 -36.37 3.81 -16.12
N GLU A 139 -36.87 2.64 -16.54
CA GLU A 139 -38.06 1.89 -16.13
C GLU A 139 -38.05 0.49 -16.79
N ASN A 140 -38.94 -0.38 -16.30
CA ASN A 140 -39.46 -1.62 -16.91
C ASN A 140 -38.79 -2.96 -16.57
N LEU A 141 -39.12 -3.37 -15.34
CA LEU A 141 -39.51 -4.73 -14.96
C LEU A 141 -40.40 -5.40 -16.04
N THR A 142 -39.96 -6.51 -16.60
CA THR A 142 -40.87 -7.53 -17.15
C THR A 142 -40.42 -8.88 -16.62
N VAL A 143 -41.24 -9.40 -15.71
CA VAL A 143 -41.24 -10.77 -15.23
C VAL A 143 -41.54 -11.69 -16.41
N LEU A 144 -40.75 -12.74 -16.61
CA LEU A 144 -41.22 -13.99 -17.18
C LEU A 144 -40.29 -15.13 -16.75
N ARG A 145 -40.77 -15.92 -15.80
CA ARG A 145 -40.38 -17.32 -15.64
C ARG A 145 -41.11 -18.12 -16.72
N ALA A 146 -40.36 -18.94 -17.44
CA ALA A 146 -40.75 -20.28 -17.88
C ALA A 146 -39.48 -21.13 -17.87
#